data_AF-A0A8J2VBP4-F1
#
_entry.id   AF-A0A8J2VBP4-F1
#
_cell.length_a   1.000
_cell.length_b   1.000
_cell.length_c   1.000
_cell.angle_alpha   90.00
_cell.angle_beta   90.00
_cell.angle_gamma   90.00
#
_symmetry.space_group_name_H-M   'P 1'
#
loop_
_entity.id
_entity.type
_entity.pdbx_description
1 polymer ?
#
loop_
_entity_poly.entity_id
_entity_poly.type
_entity_poly.pdbx_seq_one_letter_code
_entity_poly.pdbx_strand_id
1 'polypeptide(L)'
;MADVQTVLSNVSDQREELDIPIPPGLFDYFWLRYIPEATFSMIQPILVQIARGSTREEIIRHVENKFRKEARPVCFNFEQQEFANELEKEEYEITRSKEEKIRHVLAQNELTYPVTVEDSISLLFRLGILVETERDEKRLVDMVYHPFPKPQDVLTFEPAQLRRLEKLQSGEETENEADALMTARRVFFKR
;
A
#
# COMPACT_ATOMS: atom_id res chain seq x y z
N MET A 1 21.19 -2.52 17.44
CA MET A 1 20.47 -2.19 16.19
C MET A 1 19.92 -3.50 15.69
N ALA A 2 18.61 -3.62 15.48
CA ALA A 2 18.01 -4.87 15.01
C ALA A 2 18.31 -5.03 13.50
N ASP A 3 18.68 -6.24 13.09
CA ASP A 3 18.93 -6.56 11.68
C ASP A 3 17.59 -6.49 10.91
N VAL A 4 17.53 -5.60 9.92
CA VAL A 4 16.37 -5.47 9.02
C VAL A 4 16.58 -6.43 7.85
N GLN A 5 15.65 -7.36 7.65
CA GLN A 5 15.60 -8.22 6.47
C GLN A 5 14.85 -7.51 5.34
N THR A 6 15.49 -7.44 4.18
CA THR A 6 15.00 -6.80 2.96
C THR A 6 15.07 -7.77 1.75
N VAL A 7 14.36 -7.48 0.65
CA VAL A 7 14.21 -8.39 -0.50
C VAL A 7 15.31 -8.18 -1.52
N LEU A 8 16.51 -8.64 -1.25
CA LEU A 8 17.52 -8.69 -2.31
C LEU A 8 18.46 -9.87 -2.06
N SER A 9 18.83 -10.72 -3.02
CA SER A 9 18.73 -10.66 -4.48
C SER A 9 19.32 -11.98 -4.99
N ASN A 10 18.55 -12.82 -5.68
CA ASN A 10 19.08 -14.03 -6.33
C ASN A 10 18.20 -14.51 -7.51
N VAL A 11 17.41 -13.64 -8.13
CA VAL A 11 16.63 -14.05 -9.30
C VAL A 11 17.31 -13.58 -10.58
N SER A 12 18.08 -14.48 -11.17
CA SER A 12 18.70 -14.32 -12.47
C SER A 12 17.64 -14.15 -13.57
N ASP A 13 17.75 -13.06 -14.34
CA ASP A 13 17.39 -12.78 -15.76
C ASP A 13 16.44 -13.68 -16.58
N GLN A 14 15.56 -14.45 -15.96
CA GLN A 14 14.55 -15.23 -16.68
C GLN A 14 13.19 -14.57 -16.56
N ARG A 15 12.52 -14.43 -17.69
CA ARG A 15 11.19 -13.80 -17.91
C ARG A 15 10.04 -14.54 -17.23
N GLU A 16 10.30 -15.31 -16.18
CA GLU A 16 9.24 -15.88 -15.35
C GLU A 16 8.60 -14.74 -14.55
N GLU A 17 7.27 -14.73 -14.51
CA GLU A 17 6.54 -13.86 -13.60
C GLU A 17 7.04 -14.15 -12.20
N LEU A 18 7.86 -13.25 -11.65
CA LEU A 18 8.39 -13.38 -10.30
C LEU A 18 7.21 -13.44 -9.35
N ASP A 19 6.93 -14.61 -8.78
CA ASP A 19 5.97 -14.78 -7.69
C ASP A 19 6.60 -14.22 -6.41
N ILE A 20 6.61 -12.89 -6.31
CA ILE A 20 7.18 -12.18 -5.18
C ILE A 20 6.08 -12.08 -4.12
N PRO A 21 6.24 -12.75 -2.96
CA PRO A 21 5.22 -12.76 -1.93
C PRO A 21 5.10 -11.37 -1.32
N ILE A 22 3.90 -10.80 -1.24
CA ILE A 22 3.68 -9.52 -0.53
C ILE A 22 4.03 -9.72 0.96
N PRO A 23 4.79 -8.82 1.61
CA PRO A 23 5.13 -8.97 3.01
C PRO A 23 3.86 -9.10 3.88
N PRO A 24 3.76 -10.14 4.72
CA PRO A 24 2.54 -10.43 5.47
C PRO A 24 2.15 -9.30 6.43
N GLY A 25 3.14 -8.53 6.92
CA GLY A 25 2.93 -7.37 7.78
C GLY A 25 2.01 -6.28 7.19
N LEU A 26 1.87 -6.20 5.84
CA LEU A 26 0.87 -5.33 5.22
C LEU A 26 -0.56 -5.71 5.62
N PHE A 27 -0.83 -7.01 5.74
CA PHE A 27 -2.15 -7.54 6.11
C PHE A 27 -2.26 -7.70 7.63
N ASP A 28 -1.26 -8.30 8.26
CA ASP A 28 -1.27 -8.62 9.69
C ASP A 28 -1.36 -7.36 10.56
N TYR A 29 -0.83 -6.23 10.08
CA TYR A 29 -0.91 -4.94 10.78
C TYR A 29 -1.96 -4.00 10.19
N PHE A 30 -2.86 -4.50 9.33
CA PHE A 30 -4.01 -3.77 8.80
C PHE A 30 -3.67 -2.48 8.04
N TRP A 31 -2.55 -2.45 7.31
CA TRP A 31 -2.13 -1.26 6.53
C TRP A 31 -3.16 -0.83 5.48
N LEU A 32 -4.01 -1.75 5.01
CA LEU A 32 -5.16 -1.47 4.13
C LEU A 32 -6.16 -0.44 4.71
N ARG A 33 -6.15 -0.19 6.02
CA ARG A 33 -6.98 0.83 6.68
C ARG A 33 -6.35 2.22 6.66
N TYR A 34 -5.07 2.33 6.31
CA TYR A 34 -4.27 3.56 6.47
C TYR A 34 -3.53 3.97 5.20
N ILE A 35 -3.53 3.11 4.16
CA ILE A 35 -2.93 3.39 2.86
C ILE A 35 -4.05 3.46 1.81
N PRO A 36 -4.04 4.48 0.93
CA PRO A 36 -4.99 4.58 -0.17
C PRO A 36 -5.02 3.33 -1.02
N GLU A 37 -6.19 2.94 -1.52
CA GLU A 37 -6.37 1.71 -2.28
C GLU A 37 -5.55 1.70 -3.58
N ALA A 38 -5.49 2.85 -4.26
CA ALA A 38 -4.65 3.01 -5.44
C ALA A 38 -3.16 2.77 -5.10
N THR A 39 -2.65 3.34 -4.00
CA THR A 39 -1.28 3.12 -3.52
C THR A 39 -1.05 1.65 -3.16
N PHE A 40 -2.00 1.00 -2.48
CA PHE A 40 -1.91 -0.42 -2.16
C PHE A 40 -1.82 -1.29 -3.42
N SER A 41 -2.60 -0.96 -4.46
CA SER A 41 -2.57 -1.68 -5.75
C SER A 41 -1.24 -1.55 -6.50
N MET A 42 -0.39 -0.57 -6.15
CA MET A 42 0.95 -0.38 -6.70
C MET A 42 2.02 -1.26 -6.02
N ILE A 43 1.73 -1.89 -4.88
CA ILE A 43 2.71 -2.68 -4.11
C ILE A 43 3.31 -3.81 -4.96
N GLN A 44 2.47 -4.57 -5.67
CA GLN A 44 2.97 -5.67 -6.50
C GLN A 44 3.90 -5.21 -7.64
N PRO A 45 3.52 -4.22 -8.50
CA PRO A 45 4.45 -3.75 -9.52
C PRO A 45 5.70 -3.08 -8.95
N ILE A 46 5.64 -2.47 -7.76
CA ILE A 46 6.81 -1.96 -7.05
C ILE A 46 7.74 -3.13 -6.66
N LEU A 47 7.20 -4.18 -6.03
CA LEU A 47 7.96 -5.38 -5.65
C LEU A 47 8.68 -6.03 -6.84
N VAL A 48 8.00 -6.14 -7.99
CA VAL A 48 8.60 -6.66 -9.23
C VAL A 48 9.81 -5.85 -9.67
N GLN A 49 9.80 -4.53 -9.51
CA GLN A 49 10.94 -3.68 -9.86
C GLN A 49 12.04 -3.71 -8.79
N ILE A 50 11.67 -3.81 -7.50
CA ILE A 50 12.64 -4.02 -6.41
C ILE A 50 13.46 -5.29 -6.66
N ALA A 51 12.79 -6.40 -6.98
CA ALA A 51 13.47 -7.66 -7.29
C ALA A 51 14.41 -7.59 -8.51
N ARG A 52 14.22 -6.59 -9.39
CA ARG A 52 15.09 -6.31 -10.55
C ARG A 52 16.23 -5.34 -10.25
N GLY A 53 16.39 -4.89 -9.00
CA GLY A 53 17.41 -3.91 -8.64
C GLY A 53 17.18 -2.53 -9.30
N SER A 54 15.92 -2.11 -9.39
CA SER A 54 15.55 -0.82 -9.96
C SER A 54 15.78 0.34 -8.99
N THR A 55 16.15 1.51 -9.52
CA THR A 55 16.12 2.77 -8.77
C THR A 55 14.69 3.24 -8.55
N ARG A 56 14.52 4.25 -7.69
CA ARG A 56 13.23 4.91 -7.47
C ARG A 56 12.61 5.43 -8.77
N GLU A 57 13.41 6.07 -9.63
CA GLU A 57 12.96 6.65 -10.90
C GLU A 57 12.57 5.57 -11.92
N GLU A 58 13.26 4.41 -11.90
CA GLU A 58 12.90 3.24 -12.70
C GLU A 58 11.56 2.65 -12.24
N ILE A 59 11.35 2.55 -10.93
CA ILE A 59 10.09 2.09 -10.33
C ILE A 59 8.94 3.01 -10.69
N ILE A 60 9.08 4.33 -10.48
CA ILE A 60 8.05 5.33 -10.81
C ILE A 60 7.64 5.17 -12.29
N ARG A 61 8.60 5.22 -13.21
CA ARG A 61 8.33 5.09 -14.65
C ARG A 61 7.64 3.77 -15.00
N HIS A 62 8.03 2.67 -14.37
CA HIS A 62 7.41 1.38 -14.62
C HIS A 62 5.94 1.36 -14.16
N VAL A 63 5.68 1.79 -12.93
CA VAL A 63 4.34 1.79 -12.33
C VAL A 63 3.41 2.74 -13.09
N GLU A 64 3.87 3.94 -13.43
CA GLU A 64 3.11 4.90 -14.26
C GLU A 64 2.72 4.30 -15.61
N ASN A 65 3.68 3.67 -16.31
CA ASN A 65 3.42 3.05 -17.60
C ASN A 65 2.42 1.89 -17.48
N LYS A 66 2.48 1.11 -16.39
CA LYS A 66 1.54 0.02 -16.14
C LYS A 66 0.12 0.55 -15.91
N PHE A 67 -0.04 1.50 -15.01
CA PHE A 67 -1.36 2.05 -14.65
C PHE A 67 -2.00 2.79 -15.83
N ARG A 68 -1.20 3.52 -16.61
CA ARG A 68 -1.66 4.16 -17.85
C ARG A 68 -2.17 3.14 -18.87
N LYS A 69 -1.44 2.04 -19.09
CA LYS A 69 -1.86 0.98 -20.03
C LYS A 69 -3.12 0.24 -19.59
N GLU A 70 -3.30 0.06 -18.29
CA GLU A 70 -4.46 -0.61 -17.71
C GLU A 70 -5.65 0.34 -17.45
N ALA A 71 -5.52 1.62 -17.81
CA ALA A 71 -6.50 2.68 -17.53
C ALA A 71 -6.93 2.71 -16.04
N ARG A 72 -6.00 2.39 -15.13
CA ARG A 72 -6.24 2.39 -13.69
C ARG A 72 -5.98 3.77 -13.10
N PRO A 73 -6.85 4.28 -12.21
CA PRO A 73 -6.61 5.53 -11.52
C PRO A 73 -5.39 5.39 -10.58
N VAL A 74 -4.60 6.46 -10.48
CA VAL A 74 -3.43 6.53 -9.57
C VAL A 74 -3.80 7.04 -8.17
N CYS A 75 -5.00 7.59 -8.02
CA CYS A 75 -5.57 8.06 -6.77
C CYS A 75 -7.10 7.97 -6.82
N PHE A 76 -7.76 7.99 -5.66
CA PHE A 76 -9.21 8.12 -5.59
C PHE A 76 -9.65 9.53 -6.00
N ASN A 77 -10.74 9.65 -6.76
CA ASN A 77 -11.33 10.94 -7.12
C ASN A 77 -12.47 11.29 -6.15
N PHE A 78 -12.22 12.27 -5.28
CA PHE A 78 -13.19 12.78 -4.31
C PHE A 78 -14.25 13.73 -4.89
N GLU A 79 -14.11 14.13 -6.16
CA GLU A 79 -15.09 14.98 -6.82
C GLU A 79 -16.35 14.19 -7.22
N GLN A 80 -17.47 14.90 -7.32
CA GLN A 80 -18.77 14.31 -7.65
C GLN A 80 -18.71 13.60 -9.01
N GLN A 81 -19.10 12.33 -9.02
CA GLN A 81 -19.21 11.53 -10.23
C GLN A 81 -20.67 11.36 -10.66
N GLU A 82 -20.87 11.21 -11.97
CA GLU A 82 -22.14 10.73 -12.52
C GLU A 82 -22.14 9.21 -12.47
N PHE A 83 -23.17 8.61 -11.87
CA PHE A 83 -23.30 7.15 -11.75
C PHE A 83 -24.37 6.64 -12.70
N ALA A 84 -24.12 5.49 -13.33
CA ALA A 84 -25.09 4.87 -14.23
C ALA A 84 -26.27 4.23 -13.46
N ASN A 85 -26.06 3.83 -12.20
CA ASN A 85 -27.07 3.20 -11.35
C ASN A 85 -26.77 3.38 -9.85
N GLU A 86 -27.74 3.04 -8.99
CA GLU A 86 -27.60 3.17 -7.52
C GLU A 86 -26.56 2.21 -6.91
N LEU A 87 -26.31 1.04 -7.51
CA LEU A 87 -25.31 0.11 -7.00
C LEU A 87 -23.90 0.69 -7.15
N GLU A 88 -23.58 1.25 -8.31
CA GLU A 88 -22.31 1.92 -8.57
C GLU A 88 -22.09 3.12 -7.61
N LYS A 89 -23.15 3.87 -7.34
CA LYS A 89 -23.14 4.96 -6.38
C LYS A 89 -22.90 4.47 -4.95
N GLU A 90 -23.52 3.35 -4.55
CA GLU A 90 -23.30 2.74 -3.24
C GLU A 90 -21.85 2.26 -3.09
N GLU A 91 -21.30 1.57 -4.10
CA GLU A 91 -19.89 1.14 -4.12
C GLU A 91 -18.93 2.34 -4.04
N TYR A 92 -19.24 3.41 -4.77
CA TYR A 92 -18.48 4.65 -4.71
C TYR A 92 -18.53 5.29 -3.32
N GLU A 93 -19.71 5.41 -2.69
CA GLU A 93 -19.84 6.03 -1.37
C GLU A 93 -19.15 5.20 -0.27
N ILE A 94 -19.17 3.88 -0.36
CA ILE A 94 -18.39 2.99 0.53
C ILE A 94 -16.90 3.27 0.37
N THR A 95 -16.41 3.30 -0.87
CA THR A 95 -15.00 3.57 -1.17
C THR A 95 -14.59 4.96 -0.74
N ARG A 96 -15.41 5.96 -1.03
CA ARG A 96 -15.22 7.36 -0.62
C ARG A 96 -15.11 7.48 0.89
N SER A 97 -16.02 6.87 1.65
CA SER A 97 -15.98 6.92 3.12
C SER A 97 -14.69 6.31 3.67
N LYS A 98 -14.21 5.21 3.08
CA LYS A 98 -12.92 4.60 3.42
C LYS A 98 -11.75 5.54 3.09
N GLU A 99 -11.71 6.08 1.89
CA GLU A 99 -10.63 6.96 1.42
C GLU A 99 -10.61 8.31 2.18
N GLU A 100 -11.76 8.84 2.58
CA GLU A 100 -11.85 10.04 3.43
C GLU A 100 -11.26 9.79 4.81
N LYS A 101 -11.49 8.60 5.40
CA LYS A 101 -10.86 8.21 6.68
C LYS A 101 -9.34 8.12 6.54
N ILE A 102 -8.85 7.49 5.47
CA ILE A 102 -7.41 7.41 5.17
C ILE A 102 -6.84 8.83 5.02
N ARG A 103 -7.46 9.68 4.20
CA ARG A 103 -7.04 11.08 4.00
C ARG A 103 -6.97 11.85 5.31
N HIS A 104 -7.94 11.66 6.21
CA HIS A 104 -7.94 12.30 7.52
C HIS A 104 -6.76 11.83 8.38
N VAL A 105 -6.52 10.51 8.47
CA VAL A 105 -5.39 9.96 9.25
C VAL A 105 -4.05 10.45 8.71
N LEU A 106 -3.88 10.49 7.37
CA LEU A 106 -2.68 11.04 6.76
C LEU A 106 -2.49 12.52 7.11
N ALA A 107 -3.55 13.33 6.99
CA ALA A 107 -3.49 14.75 7.30
C ALA A 107 -3.15 15.03 8.79
N GLN A 108 -3.69 14.23 9.72
CA GLN A 108 -3.35 14.29 11.15
C GLN A 108 -1.86 14.03 11.42
N ASN A 109 -1.19 13.32 10.52
CA ASN A 109 0.23 12.93 10.61
C ASN A 109 1.14 13.76 9.70
N GLU A 110 0.68 14.92 9.22
CA GLU A 110 1.45 15.77 8.29
C GLU A 110 1.89 15.02 7.01
N LEU A 111 1.08 14.03 6.60
CA LEU A 111 1.22 13.28 5.37
C LEU A 111 0.16 13.77 4.37
N THR A 112 0.57 13.91 3.11
CA THR A 112 -0.32 14.29 2.03
C THR A 112 -0.96 13.05 1.42
N TYR A 113 -2.26 13.13 1.10
CA TYR A 113 -2.92 12.10 0.32
C TYR A 113 -2.34 12.07 -1.10
N PRO A 114 -1.87 10.92 -1.60
CA PRO A 114 -1.15 10.85 -2.87
C PRO A 114 -2.08 11.07 -4.05
N VAL A 115 -1.65 11.92 -4.99
CA VAL A 115 -2.37 12.19 -6.25
C VAL A 115 -1.59 11.72 -7.47
N THR A 116 -0.32 11.34 -7.30
CA THR A 116 0.54 10.77 -8.33
C THR A 116 1.18 9.45 -7.88
N VAL A 117 1.83 8.74 -8.81
CA VAL A 117 2.65 7.55 -8.51
C VAL A 117 3.85 7.93 -7.64
N GLU A 118 4.47 9.08 -7.92
CA GLU A 118 5.58 9.59 -7.12
C GLU A 118 5.15 9.88 -5.68
N ASP A 119 3.98 10.50 -5.47
CA ASP A 119 3.44 10.72 -4.13
C ASP A 119 3.17 9.40 -3.41
N SER A 120 2.62 8.41 -4.12
CA SER A 120 2.34 7.08 -3.57
C SER A 120 3.61 6.39 -3.09
N ILE A 121 4.67 6.41 -3.91
CA ILE A 121 5.98 5.84 -3.54
C ILE A 121 6.60 6.64 -2.39
N SER A 122 6.51 7.97 -2.43
CA SER A 122 7.00 8.84 -1.34
C SER A 122 6.29 8.57 -0.02
N LEU A 123 4.98 8.33 -0.05
CA LEU A 123 4.20 7.94 1.12
C LEU A 123 4.72 6.62 1.69
N LEU A 124 4.93 5.60 0.85
CA LEU A 124 5.46 4.31 1.31
C LEU A 124 6.85 4.41 1.96
N PHE A 125 7.72 5.33 1.49
CA PHE A 125 8.98 5.66 2.17
C PHE A 125 8.73 6.33 3.53
N ARG A 126 7.84 7.32 3.62
CA ARG A 126 7.53 8.01 4.88
C ARG A 126 6.92 7.07 5.93
N LEU A 127 6.19 6.05 5.50
CA LEU A 127 5.63 4.99 6.37
C LEU A 127 6.65 3.91 6.76
N GLY A 128 7.89 3.99 6.26
CA GLY A 128 8.94 2.99 6.52
C GLY A 128 8.70 1.63 5.86
N ILE A 129 7.79 1.56 4.88
CA ILE A 129 7.48 0.34 4.12
C ILE A 129 8.54 0.12 3.04
N LEU A 130 8.96 1.21 2.39
CA LEU A 130 10.09 1.24 1.46
C LEU A 130 11.30 1.89 2.11
N VAL A 131 12.50 1.44 1.73
CA VAL A 131 13.78 1.99 2.17
C VAL A 131 14.74 2.13 0.98
N GLU A 132 15.62 3.13 1.05
CA GLU A 132 16.73 3.24 0.09
C GLU A 132 17.92 2.42 0.60
N THR A 133 18.54 1.67 -0.29
CA THR A 133 19.75 0.90 -0.02
C THR A 133 20.81 1.26 -1.05
N GLU A 134 22.08 1.18 -0.67
CA GLU A 134 23.19 1.44 -1.58
C GLU A 134 23.89 0.13 -1.92
N ARG A 135 24.01 -0.17 -3.23
CA ARG A 135 24.70 -1.36 -3.75
C ARG A 135 25.45 -0.98 -5.02
N ASP A 136 26.74 -1.32 -5.09
CA ASP A 136 27.59 -1.03 -6.24
C ASP A 136 27.50 0.43 -6.70
N GLU A 137 27.54 1.39 -5.75
CA GLU A 137 27.41 2.85 -5.98
C GLU A 137 26.05 3.28 -6.57
N LYS A 138 25.06 2.39 -6.61
CA LYS A 138 23.69 2.65 -7.07
C LYS A 138 22.73 2.70 -5.87
N ARG A 139 21.89 3.74 -5.81
CA ARG A 139 20.78 3.83 -4.85
C ARG A 139 19.58 3.04 -5.37
N LEU A 140 19.26 1.97 -4.67
CA LEU A 140 18.19 1.05 -4.97
C LEU A 140 17.07 1.19 -3.96
N VAL A 141 15.87 0.81 -4.36
CA VAL A 141 14.72 0.73 -3.45
C VAL A 141 14.56 -0.71 -2.99
N ASP A 142 14.25 -0.89 -1.72
CA ASP A 142 13.89 -2.18 -1.14
C ASP A 142 12.63 -2.06 -0.28
N MET A 143 11.97 -3.19 -0.03
CA MET A 143 10.79 -3.27 0.84
C MET A 143 11.18 -3.96 2.14
N VAL A 144 10.75 -3.39 3.26
CA VAL A 144 10.97 -3.99 4.57
C VAL A 144 10.12 -5.26 4.67
N TYR A 145 10.71 -6.39 5.07
CA TYR A 145 9.96 -7.63 5.34
C TYR A 145 9.91 -7.94 6.83
N HIS A 146 11.03 -7.77 7.53
CA HIS A 146 11.09 -8.01 8.96
C HIS A 146 12.17 -7.15 9.65
N PRO A 147 11.86 -6.50 10.78
CA PRO A 147 10.51 -6.28 11.31
C PRO A 147 9.70 -5.34 10.40
N PHE A 148 8.50 -5.73 10.01
CA PHE A 148 7.61 -4.88 9.20
C PHE A 148 7.08 -3.71 10.06
N PRO A 149 7.03 -2.46 9.57
CA PRO A 149 6.52 -1.34 10.35
C PRO A 149 5.06 -1.55 10.72
N LYS A 150 4.68 -1.28 11.98
CA LYS A 150 3.28 -1.28 12.40
C LYS A 150 2.70 0.13 12.31
N PRO A 151 1.43 0.32 11.95
CA PRO A 151 0.85 1.65 11.87
C PRO A 151 1.06 2.48 13.15
N GLN A 152 0.91 1.89 14.33
CA GLN A 152 1.06 2.60 15.61
C GLN A 152 2.49 3.08 15.91
N ASP A 153 3.49 2.55 15.21
CA ASP A 153 4.89 2.93 15.41
C ASP A 153 5.28 4.14 14.52
N VAL A 154 4.50 4.40 13.46
CA VAL A 154 4.78 5.44 12.44
C VAL A 154 3.68 6.49 12.30
N LEU A 155 2.46 6.18 12.73
CA LEU A 155 1.32 7.09 12.74
C LEU A 155 0.88 7.37 14.17
N THR A 156 0.57 8.63 14.44
CA THR A 156 -0.10 9.09 15.64
C THR A 156 -1.59 8.84 15.51
N PHE A 157 -2.17 8.23 16.54
CA PHE A 157 -3.58 7.90 16.63
C PHE A 157 -4.23 8.54 17.84
N GLU A 158 -5.50 8.89 17.72
CA GLU A 158 -6.34 9.20 18.87
C GLU A 158 -6.50 7.95 19.76
N PRO A 159 -6.66 8.09 21.08
CA PRO A 159 -6.77 6.95 22.00
C PRO A 159 -7.88 5.96 21.64
N ALA A 160 -8.98 6.43 21.03
CA ALA A 160 -10.06 5.56 20.57
C ALA A 160 -9.67 4.74 19.34
N GLN A 161 -8.90 5.31 18.41
CA GLN A 161 -8.39 4.62 17.22
C GLN A 161 -7.35 3.56 17.60
N LEU A 162 -6.46 3.88 18.54
CA LEU A 162 -5.44 2.94 19.03
C LEU A 162 -6.08 1.73 19.70
N ARG A 163 -7.05 1.95 20.62
CA ARG A 163 -7.80 0.85 21.26
C ARG A 163 -8.50 -0.05 20.25
N ARG A 164 -9.02 0.53 19.16
CA ARG A 164 -9.65 -0.26 18.10
C ARG A 164 -8.63 -1.11 17.34
N LEU A 165 -7.46 -0.53 17.00
CA LEU A 165 -6.37 -1.26 16.36
C LEU A 165 -5.87 -2.42 17.24
N GLU A 166 -5.73 -2.21 18.55
CA GLU A 166 -5.34 -3.24 19.51
C GLU A 166 -6.37 -4.39 19.59
N LYS A 167 -7.67 -4.06 19.57
CA LYS A 167 -8.74 -5.07 19.53
C LYS A 167 -8.74 -5.89 18.24
N LEU A 168 -8.46 -5.25 17.10
CA LEU A 168 -8.32 -5.95 15.82
C LEU A 168 -7.10 -6.87 15.83
N GLN A 169 -5.95 -6.39 16.31
CA GLN A 169 -4.70 -7.16 16.40
C GLN A 169 -4.78 -8.33 17.40
N SER A 170 -5.62 -8.23 18.42
CA SER A 170 -5.86 -9.31 19.41
C SER A 170 -6.96 -10.28 19.00
N GLY A 171 -7.72 -9.98 17.94
CA GLY A 171 -8.85 -10.78 17.49
C GLY A 171 -10.10 -10.67 18.37
N GLU A 172 -10.15 -9.71 19.30
CA GLU A 172 -11.30 -9.47 20.19
C GLU A 172 -12.49 -8.83 19.46
N GLU A 173 -12.23 -8.15 18.34
CA GLU A 173 -13.25 -7.59 17.45
C GLU A 173 -13.35 -8.47 16.20
N THR A 174 -14.26 -9.46 16.20
CA THR A 174 -14.62 -10.21 14.99
C THR A 174 -15.45 -9.32 14.09
N GLU A 175 -14.84 -8.87 13.00
CA GLU A 175 -15.36 -7.77 12.23
C GLU A 175 -16.46 -8.21 11.23
N ASN A 176 -17.62 -7.53 11.25
CA ASN A 176 -18.40 -7.34 10.02
C ASN A 176 -17.64 -6.43 9.01
N GLU A 177 -16.55 -5.77 9.42
CA GLU A 177 -15.66 -4.95 8.58
C GLU A 177 -14.39 -5.70 8.04
N ALA A 178 -14.00 -6.84 8.63
CA ALA A 178 -12.84 -7.70 8.27
C ALA A 178 -13.19 -8.39 6.99
N ASP A 179 -14.40 -8.93 6.95
CA ASP A 179 -14.91 -9.69 5.82
C ASP A 179 -15.02 -8.80 4.59
N ALA A 180 -15.29 -7.50 4.75
CA ALA A 180 -15.19 -6.51 3.68
C ALA A 180 -13.72 -6.29 3.22
N LEU A 181 -12.78 -6.16 4.16
CA LEU A 181 -11.34 -6.03 3.85
C LEU A 181 -10.73 -7.32 3.26
N MET A 182 -11.19 -8.50 3.68
CA MET A 182 -10.79 -9.82 3.20
C MET A 182 -11.45 -10.16 1.85
N THR A 183 -12.57 -9.51 1.51
CA THR A 183 -13.10 -9.52 0.14
C THR A 183 -12.13 -8.86 -0.82
N ALA A 184 -11.39 -7.82 -0.41
CA ALA A 184 -10.29 -7.27 -1.20
C ALA A 184 -9.19 -8.32 -1.45
N ARG A 185 -8.86 -9.19 -0.48
CA ARG A 185 -7.97 -10.34 -0.70
C ARG A 185 -8.49 -11.32 -1.75
N ARG A 186 -9.81 -11.44 -1.96
CA ARG A 186 -10.38 -12.26 -3.04
C ARG A 186 -10.44 -11.54 -4.39
N VAL A 187 -10.51 -10.21 -4.41
CA VAL A 187 -10.55 -9.41 -5.65
C VAL A 187 -9.15 -9.15 -6.20
N PHE A 188 -8.17 -8.88 -5.33
CA PHE A 188 -6.78 -8.62 -5.75
C PHE A 188 -6.00 -9.86 -6.18
N PHE A 189 -6.38 -11.05 -5.70
CA PHE A 189 -5.70 -12.33 -6.01
C PHE A 189 -6.53 -13.27 -6.91
N LYS A 190 -7.65 -12.81 -7.48
CA LYS A 190 -8.34 -13.50 -8.59
C LYS A 190 -7.97 -12.87 -9.92
N ARG A 191 -6.75 -13.14 -10.40
CA ARG A 191 -6.40 -13.13 -11.82
C ARG A 191 -5.41 -14.23 -12.08
#